data_AF-A0A268S411-F1
#
_entry.id   AF-A0A268S411-F1
#
_cell.length_a   1.000
_cell.length_b   1.000
_cell.length_c   1.000
_cell.angle_alpha   90.00
_cell.angle_beta   90.00
_cell.angle_gamma   90.00
#
_symmetry.space_group_name_H-M   'P 1'
#
loop_
_entity.id
_entity.type
_entity.pdbx_description
1 polymer ?
#
loop_
_entity_poly.entity_id
_entity_poly.type
_entity_poly.pdbx_seq_one_letter_code
_entity_poly.pdbx_strand_id
1 'polypeptide(L)'
;MIYNDIYKYLLSHVSSKEFDICLYLVANQDWLGNVVIDCEDIAQACNTTTRYAKQVIRKLSSQQKDVLPDERRKPFIVAAPTFGENVYKLNLGLSKLEYVKGNAKYTKKFKFLYTEEFQSLSIAAKKLLLVAAFGMSSNQSTTQRIKFKTLNSGVRAMTRQRIHSALDEINQTMNIVQTSVVYKLKQPYVEFIFDTDVSQEFISAEAEYELVKLIAFENGSDFHLTADYYAAILKTGKGFFNALFKEIKAKKAFDHFEKLSAGLKSIYVESLNVLFQEFNKPKGDKDEQTPESLSALLRGIMLNKLTDYVATLSSEESARLQLAQNYMAAKETFFKNNLNLLYDNFRKMKEEAAEIRKQIEVVNSITQQDRKSKYNHLKELIEKRNKVLHNLINKSSSKNTIRNNLKVFNAEIERVLDGLNESISRAVDRTLSLLNINSGQDRWEQLNRHLQHISSLKLLSDREAKTIRKSLWDDSAIHLTGTSQIKIARQEDSFAVKDESVDFEFPF
;
A
#
# COMPACT_ATOMS: atom_id res chain seq x y z
N MET A 1 -28.53 5.22 -14.31
CA MET A 1 -29.40 4.17 -13.75
C MET A 1 -29.24 4.18 -12.24
N ILE A 2 -30.22 3.67 -11.50
CA ILE A 2 -30.10 3.38 -10.06
C ILE A 2 -29.93 1.86 -9.93
N TYR A 3 -28.73 1.43 -9.54
CA TYR A 3 -28.38 0.02 -9.44
C TYR A 3 -28.87 -0.61 -8.14
N ASN A 4 -28.89 -1.95 -8.08
CA ASN A 4 -29.43 -2.72 -6.96
C ASN A 4 -28.75 -2.41 -5.60
N ASP A 5 -27.46 -2.12 -5.58
CA ASP A 5 -26.72 -1.74 -4.38
C ASP A 5 -27.08 -0.33 -3.90
N ILE A 6 -27.19 0.65 -4.80
CA ILE A 6 -27.73 1.98 -4.52
C ILE A 6 -29.17 1.87 -4.00
N TYR A 7 -30.01 1.08 -4.68
CA TYR A 7 -31.38 0.80 -4.27
C TYR A 7 -31.45 0.26 -2.84
N LYS A 8 -30.64 -0.76 -2.52
CA LYS A 8 -30.58 -1.33 -1.16
C LYS A 8 -30.10 -0.30 -0.13
N TYR A 9 -29.15 0.54 -0.51
CA TYR A 9 -28.65 1.62 0.34
C TYR A 9 -29.75 2.62 0.69
N LEU A 10 -30.48 3.09 -0.33
CA LEU A 10 -31.61 4.03 -0.18
C LEU A 10 -32.76 3.45 0.67
N LEU A 11 -33.03 2.14 0.57
CA LEU A 11 -34.09 1.52 1.40
C LEU A 11 -33.71 1.37 2.88
N SER A 12 -32.42 1.36 3.21
CA SER A 12 -31.95 0.85 4.51
C SER A 12 -31.25 1.91 5.37
N HIS A 13 -30.61 2.91 4.76
CA HIS A 13 -29.55 3.65 5.46
C HIS A 13 -29.69 5.17 5.42
N VAL A 14 -30.59 5.70 4.59
CA VAL A 14 -30.77 7.14 4.42
C VAL A 14 -32.01 7.68 5.14
N SER A 15 -31.89 8.90 5.66
CA SER A 15 -33.04 9.74 6.06
C SER A 15 -33.78 10.31 4.85
N SER A 16 -34.91 11.01 5.05
CA SER A 16 -35.70 11.58 3.94
C SER A 16 -34.86 12.51 3.04
N LYS A 17 -34.14 13.47 3.62
CA LYS A 17 -33.31 14.41 2.85
C LYS A 17 -32.01 13.79 2.32
N GLU A 18 -31.45 12.81 3.04
CA GLU A 18 -30.31 12.04 2.51
C GLU A 18 -30.69 11.24 1.27
N PHE A 19 -31.94 10.77 1.19
CA PHE A 19 -32.49 10.07 0.03
C PHE A 19 -32.46 10.97 -1.21
N ASP A 20 -32.96 12.21 -1.08
CA ASP A 20 -33.02 13.18 -2.18
C ASP A 20 -31.61 13.53 -2.67
N ILE A 21 -30.68 13.79 -1.75
CA ILE A 21 -29.28 14.10 -2.09
C ILE A 21 -28.62 12.91 -2.79
N CYS A 22 -28.84 11.67 -2.31
CA CYS A 22 -28.29 10.49 -2.98
C CYS A 22 -28.84 10.33 -4.40
N LEU A 23 -30.13 10.58 -4.61
CA LEU A 23 -30.72 10.57 -5.95
C LEU A 23 -30.12 11.66 -6.82
N TYR A 24 -30.01 12.89 -6.32
CA TYR A 24 -29.38 14.01 -7.03
C TYR A 24 -27.96 13.66 -7.51
N LEU A 25 -27.14 13.07 -6.63
CA LEU A 25 -25.79 12.62 -7.01
C LEU A 25 -25.82 11.52 -8.08
N VAL A 26 -26.79 10.61 -8.02
CA VAL A 26 -26.97 9.56 -9.03
C VAL A 26 -27.46 10.14 -10.36
N ALA A 27 -28.28 11.20 -10.35
CA ALA A 27 -28.69 11.93 -11.55
C ALA A 27 -27.52 12.63 -12.22
N ASN A 28 -26.69 13.33 -11.44
CA ASN A 28 -25.59 14.18 -11.90
C ASN A 28 -24.24 13.45 -12.05
N GLN A 29 -24.22 12.12 -12.01
CA GLN A 29 -23.00 11.37 -12.32
C GLN A 29 -22.73 11.37 -13.84
N ASP A 30 -21.45 11.50 -14.19
CA ASP A 30 -20.93 11.32 -15.54
C ASP A 30 -20.91 9.83 -15.94
N TRP A 31 -20.52 9.53 -17.18
CA TRP A 31 -20.43 8.17 -17.74
C TRP A 31 -19.41 7.28 -17.02
N LEU A 32 -18.50 7.87 -16.23
CA LEU A 32 -17.50 7.19 -15.42
C LEU A 32 -17.95 7.03 -13.96
N GLY A 33 -19.14 7.55 -13.61
CA GLY A 33 -19.67 7.54 -12.26
C GLY A 33 -19.07 8.61 -11.35
N ASN A 34 -18.40 9.62 -11.90
CA ASN A 34 -17.95 10.79 -11.13
C ASN A 34 -19.05 11.85 -11.08
N VAL A 35 -19.09 12.59 -9.98
CA VAL A 35 -20.01 13.70 -9.74
C VAL A 35 -19.21 14.87 -9.19
N VAL A 36 -19.43 16.05 -9.75
CA VAL A 36 -18.92 17.30 -9.21
C VAL A 36 -19.86 17.71 -8.08
N ILE A 37 -19.31 17.97 -6.89
CA ILE A 37 -20.12 18.31 -5.72
C ILE A 37 -20.00 19.81 -5.45
N ASP A 38 -21.07 20.53 -5.78
CA ASP A 38 -21.35 21.84 -5.22
C ASP A 38 -22.46 21.72 -4.17
N CYS A 39 -22.16 22.12 -2.92
CA CYS A 39 -23.12 22.02 -1.83
C CYS A 39 -24.22 23.08 -1.89
N GLU A 40 -24.02 24.19 -2.62
CA GLU A 40 -25.03 25.22 -2.84
C GLU A 40 -26.06 24.72 -3.85
N ASP A 41 -25.61 24.18 -4.97
CA ASP A 41 -26.48 23.56 -5.98
C ASP A 41 -27.28 22.39 -5.40
N ILE A 42 -26.64 21.51 -4.62
CA ILE A 42 -27.34 20.41 -3.94
C ILE A 42 -28.40 20.94 -2.98
N ALA A 43 -28.08 22.01 -2.24
CA ALA A 43 -29.01 22.58 -1.28
C ALA A 43 -30.26 23.14 -1.96
N GLN A 44 -30.06 23.86 -3.08
CA GLN A 44 -31.14 24.38 -3.90
C GLN A 44 -31.96 23.24 -4.52
N ALA A 45 -31.30 22.28 -5.19
CA ALA A 45 -31.97 21.21 -5.91
C ALA A 45 -32.73 20.22 -5.02
N CYS A 46 -32.28 20.00 -3.78
CA CYS A 46 -32.93 19.08 -2.82
C CYS A 46 -33.78 19.80 -1.76
N ASN A 47 -34.03 21.10 -1.93
CA ASN A 47 -34.78 21.95 -1.01
C ASN A 47 -34.30 21.77 0.45
N THR A 48 -33.03 22.09 0.68
CA THR A 48 -32.36 21.98 1.99
C THR A 48 -31.37 23.13 2.19
N THR A 49 -30.60 23.10 3.28
CA THR A 49 -29.59 24.13 3.56
C THR A 49 -28.20 23.67 3.12
N THR A 50 -27.35 24.59 2.68
CA THR A 50 -25.94 24.32 2.34
C THR A 50 -25.19 23.67 3.51
N ARG A 51 -25.51 24.07 4.75
CA ARG A 51 -24.95 23.47 5.96
C ARG A 51 -25.30 21.97 6.07
N TYR A 52 -26.57 21.63 5.83
CA TYR A 52 -27.02 20.25 5.88
C TYR A 52 -26.46 19.43 4.72
N ALA A 53 -26.43 19.98 3.49
CA ALA A 53 -25.79 19.35 2.34
C ALA A 53 -24.32 18.99 2.64
N LYS A 54 -23.53 19.93 3.18
CA LYS A 54 -22.14 19.69 3.62
C LYS A 54 -22.02 18.55 4.64
N GLN A 55 -22.95 18.48 5.59
CA GLN A 55 -22.98 17.40 6.58
C GLN A 55 -23.27 16.04 5.93
N VAL A 56 -24.24 15.98 5.02
CA VAL A 56 -24.59 14.75 4.31
C VAL A 56 -23.44 14.30 3.42
N ILE A 57 -22.81 15.19 2.65
CA ILE A 57 -21.64 14.85 1.82
C ILE A 57 -20.50 14.27 2.67
N ARG A 58 -20.18 14.89 3.82
CA ARG A 58 -19.20 14.33 4.76
C ARG A 58 -19.57 12.92 5.21
N LYS A 59 -20.84 12.70 5.61
CA LYS A 59 -21.35 11.37 6.00
C LYS A 59 -21.24 10.35 4.86
N LEU A 60 -21.61 10.74 3.64
CA LEU A 60 -21.56 9.88 2.45
C LEU A 60 -20.12 9.55 2.03
N SER A 61 -19.16 10.44 2.29
CA SER A 61 -17.73 10.22 2.03
C SER A 61 -17.01 9.40 3.12
N SER A 62 -17.62 9.24 4.29
CA SER A 62 -17.03 8.53 5.42
C SER A 62 -17.31 7.01 5.36
N GLN A 63 -16.37 6.20 5.83
CA GLN A 63 -16.60 4.76 5.99
C GLN A 63 -17.75 4.51 6.98
N GLN A 64 -18.78 3.80 6.53
CA GLN A 64 -19.94 3.49 7.36
C GLN A 64 -19.66 2.22 8.17
N LYS A 65 -19.18 2.41 9.41
CA LYS A 65 -18.66 1.35 10.28
C LYS A 65 -19.73 0.36 10.79
N ASP A 66 -20.99 0.79 10.90
CA ASP A 66 -22.00 0.06 11.69
C ASP A 66 -23.12 -0.62 10.88
N VAL A 67 -23.05 -0.57 9.55
CA VAL A 67 -24.30 -0.61 8.76
C VAL A 67 -24.33 -1.70 7.69
N LEU A 68 -23.19 -2.28 7.31
CA LEU A 68 -23.09 -3.17 6.15
C LEU A 68 -22.08 -4.32 6.39
N PRO A 69 -22.34 -5.56 5.88
CA PRO A 69 -21.39 -6.67 5.95
C PRO A 69 -20.06 -6.32 5.25
N ASP A 70 -18.95 -6.93 5.66
CA ASP A 70 -17.55 -6.49 5.46
C ASP A 70 -17.17 -5.93 4.07
N GLU A 71 -17.77 -6.43 2.98
CA GLU A 71 -17.51 -5.96 1.61
C GLU A 71 -18.16 -4.59 1.27
N ARG A 72 -19.06 -4.11 2.12
CA ARG A 72 -19.94 -2.95 1.89
C ARG A 72 -19.77 -1.83 2.93
N ARG A 73 -18.76 -1.88 3.81
CA ARG A 73 -18.36 -0.76 4.71
C ARG A 73 -17.78 0.46 3.98
N LYS A 74 -17.97 0.49 2.66
CA LYS A 74 -17.41 1.46 1.74
C LYS A 74 -18.26 2.73 1.78
N PRO A 75 -17.63 3.91 1.72
CA PRO A 75 -18.36 5.18 1.62
C PRO A 75 -19.22 5.19 0.35
N PHE A 76 -20.31 5.95 0.33
CA PHE A 76 -21.17 6.09 -0.85
C PHE A 76 -20.46 6.81 -2.00
N ILE A 77 -19.65 7.81 -1.67
CA ILE A 77 -18.77 8.56 -2.58
C ILE A 77 -17.32 8.51 -2.09
N VAL A 78 -16.36 8.56 -3.02
CA VAL A 78 -14.92 8.63 -2.73
C VAL A 78 -14.33 9.80 -3.49
N ALA A 79 -13.45 10.59 -2.86
CA ALA A 79 -12.77 11.68 -3.56
C ALA A 79 -12.00 11.14 -4.77
N ALA A 80 -12.14 11.82 -5.91
CA ALA A 80 -11.51 11.46 -7.17
C ALA A 80 -10.57 12.58 -7.63
N PRO A 81 -9.46 12.85 -6.90
CA PRO A 81 -8.63 14.03 -7.11
C PRO A 81 -7.98 14.08 -8.49
N THR A 82 -7.84 12.94 -9.17
CA THR A 82 -7.37 12.86 -10.57
C THR A 82 -8.29 13.57 -11.57
N PHE A 83 -9.53 13.91 -11.17
CA PHE A 83 -10.53 14.55 -12.03
C PHE A 83 -10.85 16.00 -11.62
N GLY A 84 -10.22 16.52 -10.56
CA GLY A 84 -10.39 17.91 -10.10
C GLY A 84 -10.70 18.03 -8.61
N GLU A 85 -10.59 19.26 -8.09
CA GLU A 85 -11.05 19.60 -6.75
C GLU A 85 -12.59 19.51 -6.70
N ASN A 86 -13.13 18.93 -5.62
CA ASN A 86 -14.56 18.65 -5.44
C ASN A 86 -15.18 17.60 -6.37
N VAL A 87 -14.37 16.82 -7.09
CA VAL A 87 -14.86 15.67 -7.86
C VAL A 87 -14.84 14.41 -7.00
N TYR A 88 -15.97 13.71 -6.97
CA TYR A 88 -16.15 12.47 -6.23
C TYR A 88 -16.63 11.36 -7.16
N LYS A 89 -16.21 10.13 -6.91
CA LYS A 89 -16.68 8.93 -7.60
C LYS A 89 -17.74 8.24 -6.76
N LEU A 90 -18.89 7.91 -7.36
CA LEU A 90 -19.88 7.03 -6.74
C LEU A 90 -19.25 5.64 -6.58
N ASN A 91 -19.17 5.20 -5.33
CA ASN A 91 -18.55 3.93 -4.96
C ASN A 91 -19.58 2.79 -4.88
N LEU A 92 -20.87 3.16 -4.81
CA LEU A 92 -22.01 2.27 -5.04
C LEU A 92 -22.55 2.52 -6.46
N GLY A 93 -23.06 1.48 -7.11
CA GLY A 93 -23.44 1.47 -8.52
C GLY A 93 -22.42 0.76 -9.39
N LEU A 94 -22.61 0.78 -10.72
CA LEU A 94 -21.59 0.28 -11.66
C LEU A 94 -20.38 1.21 -11.68
N SER A 95 -19.53 1.12 -10.65
CA SER A 95 -18.17 1.64 -10.63
C SER A 95 -17.12 0.57 -10.32
N LYS A 96 -17.54 -0.70 -10.20
CA LYS A 96 -16.66 -1.85 -10.34
C LYS A 96 -16.91 -2.54 -11.67
N LEU A 97 -15.90 -2.47 -12.52
CA LEU A 97 -15.76 -3.27 -13.73
C LEU A 97 -15.69 -4.79 -13.43
N GLU A 98 -15.63 -5.15 -12.15
CA GLU A 98 -15.77 -6.50 -11.61
C GLU A 98 -17.26 -6.83 -11.37
N TYR A 99 -18.03 -7.21 -12.39
CA TYR A 99 -19.14 -8.12 -12.10
C TYR A 99 -19.52 -9.04 -13.26
N VAL A 100 -19.55 -10.32 -12.92
CA VAL A 100 -19.85 -11.49 -13.74
C VAL A 100 -21.36 -11.75 -13.68
N LYS A 101 -21.97 -11.97 -14.85
CA LYS A 101 -23.34 -12.51 -15.12
C LYS A 101 -24.57 -11.61 -14.88
N GLY A 102 -25.28 -11.30 -15.98
CA GLY A 102 -26.69 -11.66 -16.26
C GLY A 102 -27.86 -11.14 -15.42
N ASN A 103 -27.67 -10.71 -14.16
CA ASN A 103 -28.79 -10.50 -13.22
C ASN A 103 -28.83 -9.09 -12.59
N ALA A 104 -28.19 -8.10 -13.18
CA ALA A 104 -28.22 -6.73 -12.67
C ALA A 104 -29.61 -6.13 -12.87
N LYS A 105 -30.50 -6.28 -11.87
CA LYS A 105 -31.72 -5.48 -11.79
C LYS A 105 -31.34 -4.03 -11.49
N TYR A 106 -31.88 -3.10 -12.26
CA TYR A 106 -31.70 -1.66 -12.06
C TYR A 106 -33.05 -0.98 -12.25
N THR A 107 -33.18 0.21 -11.68
CA THR A 107 -34.26 1.12 -12.04
C THR A 107 -33.73 2.27 -12.89
N LYS A 108 -34.50 2.66 -13.90
CA LYS A 108 -34.23 3.88 -14.65
C LYS A 108 -34.39 5.11 -13.75
N LYS A 109 -33.75 6.22 -14.10
CA LYS A 109 -33.83 7.50 -13.37
C LYS A 109 -35.15 8.20 -13.73
N PHE A 110 -36.29 7.67 -13.27
CA PHE A 110 -37.60 8.26 -13.58
C PHE A 110 -37.67 9.73 -13.14
N LYS A 111 -38.20 10.62 -13.98
CA LYS A 111 -38.23 12.08 -13.69
C LYS A 111 -38.93 12.39 -12.36
N PHE A 112 -40.02 11.70 -12.06
CA PHE A 112 -40.78 11.94 -10.84
C PHE A 112 -40.01 11.72 -9.54
N LEU A 113 -38.90 10.96 -9.55
CA LEU A 113 -38.07 10.77 -8.35
C LEU A 113 -37.29 12.03 -7.95
N TYR A 114 -37.34 13.08 -8.78
CA TYR A 114 -36.54 14.29 -8.63
C TYR A 114 -37.41 15.55 -8.50
N THR A 115 -38.73 15.43 -8.52
CA THR A 115 -39.64 16.58 -8.45
C THR A 115 -39.88 17.03 -7.00
N GLU A 116 -40.35 18.26 -6.83
CA GLU A 116 -40.64 18.82 -5.51
C GLU A 116 -41.71 18.03 -4.76
N GLU A 117 -42.72 17.51 -5.46
CA GLU A 117 -43.77 16.66 -4.90
C GLU A 117 -43.15 15.41 -4.27
N PHE A 118 -42.24 14.72 -4.97
CA PHE A 118 -41.54 13.57 -4.41
C PHE A 118 -40.66 13.97 -3.24
N GLN A 119 -39.94 15.08 -3.32
CA GLN A 119 -39.07 15.56 -2.24
C GLN A 119 -39.84 15.88 -0.94
N SER A 120 -41.11 16.29 -1.06
CA SER A 120 -41.99 16.59 0.07
C SER A 120 -42.46 15.35 0.84
N LEU A 121 -42.39 14.17 0.21
CA LEU A 121 -42.85 12.91 0.80
C LEU A 121 -42.03 12.47 2.02
N SER A 122 -42.69 11.74 2.91
CA SER A 122 -42.07 11.02 4.00
C SER A 122 -41.11 9.95 3.48
N ILE A 123 -40.12 9.59 4.32
CA ILE A 123 -39.17 8.52 3.99
C ILE A 123 -39.86 7.18 3.72
N ALA A 124 -41.03 6.93 4.32
CA ALA A 124 -41.78 5.70 4.07
C ALA A 124 -42.38 5.70 2.66
N ALA A 125 -43.03 6.80 2.28
CA ALA A 125 -43.59 7.00 0.94
C ALA A 125 -42.51 6.95 -0.15
N LYS A 126 -41.38 7.66 0.03
CA LYS A 126 -40.24 7.61 -0.90
C LYS A 126 -39.72 6.20 -1.13
N LYS A 127 -39.56 5.42 -0.05
CA LYS A 127 -39.11 4.03 -0.14
C LYS A 127 -40.12 3.16 -0.90
N LEU A 128 -41.41 3.29 -0.61
CA LEU A 128 -42.44 2.53 -1.30
C LEU A 128 -42.48 2.83 -2.81
N LEU A 129 -42.46 4.11 -3.18
CA LEU A 129 -42.38 4.54 -4.58
C LEU A 129 -41.11 4.00 -5.27
N LEU A 130 -39.96 4.02 -4.59
CA LEU A 130 -38.72 3.46 -5.16
C LEU A 130 -38.84 1.94 -5.40
N VAL A 131 -39.45 1.17 -4.49
CA VAL A 131 -39.71 -0.27 -4.70
C VAL A 131 -40.61 -0.47 -5.91
N ALA A 132 -41.69 0.30 -6.03
CA ALA A 132 -42.63 0.21 -7.14
C ALA A 132 -41.96 0.60 -8.48
N ALA A 133 -41.21 1.70 -8.52
CA ALA A 133 -40.44 2.14 -9.68
C ALA A 133 -39.43 1.08 -10.14
N PHE A 134 -38.77 0.42 -9.19
CA PHE A 134 -37.83 -0.66 -9.49
C PHE A 134 -38.51 -1.89 -10.09
N GLY A 135 -39.71 -2.22 -9.61
CA GLY A 135 -40.59 -3.21 -10.22
C GLY A 135 -40.93 -2.85 -11.66
N MET A 136 -41.45 -1.63 -11.87
CA MET A 136 -41.83 -1.10 -13.19
C MET A 136 -40.68 -1.12 -14.19
N SER A 137 -39.48 -0.70 -13.79
CA SER A 137 -38.30 -0.76 -14.65
C SER A 137 -37.88 -2.20 -15.00
N SER A 138 -38.17 -3.17 -14.14
CA SER A 138 -37.76 -4.57 -14.34
C SER A 138 -38.75 -5.36 -15.21
N ASN A 139 -40.06 -5.13 -15.05
CA ASN A 139 -41.11 -5.89 -15.72
C ASN A 139 -41.89 -5.09 -16.78
N GLN A 140 -41.56 -3.81 -16.96
CA GLN A 140 -42.20 -2.88 -17.91
C GLN A 140 -43.72 -2.72 -17.73
N SER A 141 -44.24 -3.07 -16.54
CA SER A 141 -45.65 -2.93 -16.20
C SER A 141 -45.89 -1.62 -15.45
N THR A 142 -46.92 -0.88 -15.84
CA THR A 142 -47.37 0.32 -15.09
C THR A 142 -48.10 -0.05 -13.81
N THR A 143 -48.61 -1.28 -13.70
CA THR A 143 -49.17 -1.81 -12.46
C THR A 143 -48.16 -2.66 -11.70
N GLN A 144 -47.94 -2.34 -10.42
CA GLN A 144 -47.04 -3.08 -9.52
C GLN A 144 -47.79 -3.56 -8.29
N ARG A 145 -47.67 -4.86 -7.99
CA ARG A 145 -48.29 -5.48 -6.81
C ARG A 145 -47.22 -6.06 -5.90
N ILE A 146 -47.09 -5.52 -4.69
CA ILE A 146 -46.03 -5.89 -3.75
C ILE A 146 -46.66 -6.44 -2.47
N LYS A 147 -46.22 -7.64 -2.05
CA LYS A 147 -46.70 -8.26 -0.81
C LYS A 147 -46.31 -7.41 0.40
N PHE A 148 -47.23 -7.22 1.35
CA PHE A 148 -46.92 -6.56 2.63
C PHE A 148 -45.75 -7.23 3.37
N LYS A 149 -45.71 -8.57 3.37
CA LYS A 149 -44.63 -9.33 4.01
C LYS A 149 -43.26 -8.95 3.43
N THR A 150 -43.17 -8.78 2.12
CA THR A 150 -41.92 -8.40 1.43
C THR A 150 -41.50 -6.97 1.79
N LEU A 151 -42.44 -6.05 1.95
CA LEU A 151 -42.15 -4.68 2.36
C LEU A 151 -41.65 -4.63 3.82
N ASN A 152 -42.30 -5.36 4.72
CA ASN A 152 -41.92 -5.39 6.14
C ASN A 152 -40.53 -5.98 6.37
N SER A 153 -40.13 -7.03 5.62
CA SER A 153 -38.82 -7.66 5.78
C SER A 153 -37.73 -7.05 4.88
N GLY A 154 -38.11 -6.46 3.75
CA GLY A 154 -37.19 -5.93 2.75
C GLY A 154 -36.91 -4.42 2.85
N VAL A 155 -37.73 -3.67 3.59
CA VAL A 155 -37.60 -2.22 3.77
C VAL A 155 -37.49 -1.90 5.25
N ARG A 156 -36.40 -1.22 5.64
CA ARG A 156 -36.12 -0.93 7.05
C ARG A 156 -37.21 -0.04 7.65
N ALA A 157 -37.69 -0.45 8.83
CA ALA A 157 -38.66 0.26 9.66
C ALA A 157 -40.03 0.50 8.99
N MET A 158 -40.43 -0.43 8.12
CA MET A 158 -41.72 -0.42 7.44
C MET A 158 -42.73 -1.28 8.22
N THR A 159 -43.67 -0.65 8.92
CA THR A 159 -44.77 -1.31 9.63
C THR A 159 -46.07 -1.19 8.83
N ARG A 160 -47.08 -2.02 9.14
CA ARG A 160 -48.37 -1.96 8.45
C ARG A 160 -49.00 -0.57 8.49
N GLN A 161 -48.98 0.09 9.66
CA GLN A 161 -49.48 1.46 9.81
C GLN A 161 -48.71 2.46 8.94
N ARG A 162 -47.38 2.40 8.95
CA ARG A 162 -46.53 3.27 8.11
C ARG A 162 -46.77 3.06 6.62
N ILE A 163 -47.04 1.81 6.21
CA ILE A 163 -47.42 1.53 4.83
C ILE A 163 -48.73 2.26 4.49
N HIS A 164 -49.79 2.08 5.28
CA HIS A 164 -51.07 2.74 5.01
C HIS A 164 -50.94 4.27 4.96
N SER A 165 -50.30 4.89 5.96
CA SER A 165 -50.08 6.34 5.98
C SER A 165 -49.28 6.82 4.76
N ALA A 166 -48.29 6.05 4.31
CA ALA A 166 -47.50 6.39 3.14
C ALA A 166 -48.30 6.27 1.83
N LEU A 167 -49.24 5.33 1.72
CA LEU A 167 -50.11 5.22 0.54
C LEU A 167 -51.08 6.40 0.45
N ASP A 168 -51.68 6.77 1.58
CA ASP A 168 -52.57 7.94 1.65
C ASP A 168 -51.81 9.22 1.28
N GLU A 169 -50.59 9.39 1.79
CA GLU A 169 -49.70 10.51 1.47
C GLU A 169 -49.35 10.56 -0.02
N ILE A 170 -49.01 9.41 -0.63
CA ILE A 170 -48.71 9.33 -2.06
C ILE A 170 -49.92 9.74 -2.89
N ASN A 171 -51.12 9.23 -2.58
CA ASN A 171 -52.35 9.56 -3.30
C ASN A 171 -52.73 11.04 -3.18
N GLN A 172 -52.35 11.71 -2.10
CA GLN A 172 -52.63 13.13 -1.88
C GLN A 172 -51.63 14.06 -2.56
N THR A 173 -50.38 13.61 -2.71
CA THR A 173 -49.26 14.45 -3.13
C THR A 173 -48.84 14.21 -4.58
N MET A 174 -48.94 12.96 -5.05
CA MET A 174 -48.43 12.54 -6.36
C MET A 174 -49.58 12.24 -7.31
N ASN A 175 -49.77 13.06 -8.34
CA ASN A 175 -50.84 12.86 -9.33
C ASN A 175 -50.56 11.72 -10.33
N ILE A 176 -49.31 11.29 -10.44
CA ILE A 176 -48.83 10.36 -11.47
C ILE A 176 -48.99 8.87 -11.11
N VAL A 177 -49.48 8.59 -9.90
CA VAL A 177 -49.58 7.23 -9.37
C VAL A 177 -50.76 7.10 -8.41
N GLN A 178 -51.60 6.12 -8.68
CA GLN A 178 -52.66 5.72 -7.77
C GLN A 178 -52.21 4.52 -6.95
N THR A 179 -52.48 4.56 -5.65
CA THR A 179 -52.10 3.50 -4.72
C THR A 179 -53.30 2.96 -3.96
N SER A 180 -53.31 1.64 -3.77
CA SER A 180 -54.39 0.96 -3.05
C SER A 180 -53.88 -0.30 -2.35
N VAL A 181 -54.71 -0.87 -1.48
CA VAL A 181 -54.46 -2.18 -0.86
C VAL A 181 -55.43 -3.18 -1.45
N VAL A 182 -54.88 -4.20 -2.12
CA VAL A 182 -55.64 -5.27 -2.76
C VAL A 182 -55.36 -6.61 -2.08
N TYR A 183 -56.36 -7.49 -2.10
CA TYR A 183 -56.25 -8.81 -1.49
C TYR A 183 -56.25 -9.89 -2.56
N LYS A 184 -55.21 -10.73 -2.56
CA LYS A 184 -55.15 -11.94 -3.39
C LYS A 184 -54.99 -13.15 -2.49
N LEU A 185 -55.94 -14.09 -2.57
CA LEU A 185 -55.97 -15.30 -1.73
C LEU A 185 -55.84 -14.97 -0.22
N LYS A 186 -56.60 -13.98 0.25
CA LYS A 186 -56.59 -13.47 1.63
C LYS A 186 -55.25 -12.86 2.10
N GLN A 187 -54.28 -12.68 1.21
CA GLN A 187 -53.02 -11.98 1.52
C GLN A 187 -53.07 -10.53 1.04
N PRO A 188 -52.68 -9.55 1.86
CA PRO A 188 -52.66 -8.14 1.47
C PRO A 188 -51.45 -7.82 0.59
N TYR A 189 -51.70 -7.08 -0.48
CA TYR A 189 -50.73 -6.50 -1.40
C TYR A 189 -50.94 -5.00 -1.45
N VAL A 190 -49.86 -4.26 -1.58
CA VAL A 190 -49.89 -2.87 -2.01
C VAL A 190 -49.88 -2.86 -3.52
N GLU A 191 -50.81 -2.15 -4.13
CA GLU A 191 -50.89 -1.92 -5.57
C GLU A 191 -50.52 -0.47 -5.89
N PHE A 192 -49.68 -0.30 -6.90
CA PHE A 192 -49.36 0.97 -7.52
C PHE A 192 -49.79 0.89 -8.98
N ILE A 193 -50.49 1.91 -9.46
CA ILE A 193 -50.88 2.07 -10.86
C ILE A 193 -50.30 3.40 -11.31
N PHE A 194 -49.21 3.34 -12.07
CA PHE A 194 -48.58 4.51 -12.67
C PHE A 194 -49.28 4.90 -13.96
N ASP A 195 -49.31 6.19 -14.26
CA ASP A 195 -49.72 6.66 -15.58
C ASP A 195 -48.78 6.12 -16.67
N THR A 196 -49.33 5.86 -17.85
CA THR A 196 -48.61 5.21 -18.95
C THR A 196 -47.35 5.99 -19.37
N ASP A 197 -47.44 7.32 -19.32
CA ASP A 197 -46.39 8.23 -19.77
C ASP A 197 -45.18 8.24 -18.82
N VAL A 198 -45.39 7.97 -17.53
CA VAL A 198 -44.32 7.87 -16.52
C VAL A 198 -43.29 6.81 -16.89
N SER A 199 -43.73 5.74 -17.57
CA SER A 199 -42.84 4.67 -18.05
C SER A 199 -41.87 5.10 -19.16
N GLN A 200 -42.03 6.29 -19.73
CA GLN A 200 -41.19 6.86 -20.79
C GLN A 200 -40.38 8.08 -20.32
N GLU A 201 -40.69 8.62 -19.13
CA GLU A 201 -40.06 9.83 -18.62
C GLU A 201 -38.84 9.56 -17.74
N PHE A 202 -37.66 9.80 -18.31
CA PHE A 202 -36.38 9.56 -17.65
C PHE A 202 -35.46 10.77 -17.71
N ILE A 203 -34.68 10.96 -16.65
CA ILE A 203 -33.51 11.83 -16.68
C ILE A 203 -32.42 11.12 -17.48
N SER A 204 -32.10 11.68 -18.65
CA SER A 204 -30.93 11.30 -19.45
C SER A 204 -29.67 11.95 -18.86
N ALA A 205 -28.51 11.77 -19.48
CA ALA A 205 -27.21 12.14 -18.91
C ALA A 205 -27.03 13.67 -18.78
N GLU A 206 -27.57 14.24 -17.70
CA GLU A 206 -27.62 15.68 -17.42
C GLU A 206 -26.21 16.29 -17.32
N ALA A 207 -25.28 15.59 -16.68
CA ALA A 207 -23.89 16.04 -16.54
C ALA A 207 -23.19 16.23 -17.91
N GLU A 208 -23.25 15.26 -18.82
CA GLU A 208 -22.64 15.42 -20.15
C GLU A 208 -23.38 16.41 -21.03
N TYR A 209 -24.70 16.50 -20.90
CA TYR A 209 -25.49 17.47 -21.65
C TYR A 209 -25.12 18.91 -21.26
N GLU A 210 -25.04 19.19 -19.96
CA GLU A 210 -24.62 20.50 -19.45
C GLU A 210 -23.14 20.80 -19.75
N LEU A 211 -22.26 19.78 -19.74
CA LEU A 211 -20.88 19.94 -20.20
C LEU A 211 -20.81 20.35 -21.68
N VAL A 212 -21.57 19.68 -22.56
CA VAL A 212 -21.58 20.01 -23.98
C VAL A 212 -22.13 21.42 -24.21
N LYS A 213 -23.19 21.81 -23.50
CA LYS A 213 -23.73 23.17 -23.54
C LYS A 213 -22.70 24.21 -23.07
N LEU A 214 -22.07 23.98 -21.92
CA LEU A 214 -21.07 24.90 -21.39
C LEU A 214 -19.94 25.13 -22.39
N ILE A 215 -19.39 24.05 -22.96
CA ILE A 215 -18.31 24.17 -23.95
C ILE A 215 -18.83 24.83 -25.24
N ALA A 216 -20.05 24.52 -25.68
CA ALA A 216 -20.67 25.19 -26.82
C ALA A 216 -20.80 26.71 -26.57
N PHE A 217 -21.27 27.09 -25.39
CA PHE A 217 -21.41 28.48 -24.96
C PHE A 217 -20.08 29.21 -24.91
N GLU A 218 -19.07 28.63 -24.24
CA GLU A 218 -17.73 29.21 -24.13
C GLU A 218 -17.07 29.42 -25.50
N ASN A 219 -17.38 28.57 -26.47
CA ASN A 219 -16.88 28.70 -27.83
C ASN A 219 -17.76 29.61 -28.71
N GLY A 220 -18.88 30.13 -28.22
CA GLY A 220 -19.79 31.03 -28.95
C GLY A 220 -20.85 30.34 -29.82
N SER A 221 -21.07 29.02 -29.65
CA SER A 221 -21.98 28.19 -30.45
C SER A 221 -23.40 28.04 -29.87
N ASP A 222 -23.68 28.53 -28.65
CA ASP A 222 -24.94 28.22 -27.94
C ASP A 222 -26.22 28.72 -28.65
N PHE A 223 -26.09 29.72 -29.51
CA PHE A 223 -27.22 30.33 -30.23
C PHE A 223 -27.64 29.59 -31.51
N HIS A 224 -26.93 28.51 -31.90
CA HIS A 224 -27.12 27.85 -33.20
C HIS A 224 -27.47 26.35 -33.14
N LEU A 225 -27.58 25.75 -31.94
CA LEU A 225 -27.76 24.30 -31.81
C LEU A 225 -29.16 23.95 -31.30
N THR A 226 -29.91 23.17 -32.08
CA THR A 226 -31.18 22.56 -31.63
C THR A 226 -30.93 21.31 -30.78
N ALA A 227 -31.97 20.80 -30.12
CA ALA A 227 -31.89 19.58 -29.30
C ALA A 227 -31.30 18.37 -30.04
N ASP A 228 -31.52 18.27 -31.36
CA ASP A 228 -31.03 17.17 -32.19
C ASP A 228 -29.50 17.15 -32.32
N TYR A 229 -28.85 18.33 -32.35
CA TYR A 229 -27.38 18.41 -32.38
C TYR A 229 -26.77 17.90 -31.09
N TYR A 230 -27.28 18.36 -29.95
CA TYR A 230 -26.81 17.88 -28.65
C TYR A 230 -27.02 16.37 -28.50
N ALA A 231 -28.17 15.85 -28.93
CA ALA A 231 -28.45 14.42 -28.91
C ALA A 231 -27.43 13.63 -29.75
N ALA A 232 -27.06 14.13 -30.92
CA ALA A 232 -26.09 13.51 -31.81
C ALA A 232 -24.65 13.51 -31.22
N ILE A 233 -24.22 14.63 -30.64
CA ILE A 233 -22.94 14.76 -29.92
C ILE A 233 -22.87 13.77 -28.75
N LEU A 234 -23.89 13.76 -27.90
CA LEU A 234 -23.96 12.88 -26.73
C LEU A 234 -23.97 11.41 -27.13
N LYS A 235 -24.72 11.05 -28.18
CA LYS A 235 -24.76 9.69 -28.72
C LYS A 235 -23.39 9.26 -29.25
N THR A 236 -22.68 10.15 -29.92
CA THR A 236 -21.34 9.89 -30.45
C THR A 236 -20.33 9.69 -29.33
N GLY A 237 -20.28 10.60 -28.36
CA GLY A 237 -19.39 10.49 -27.19
C GLY A 237 -19.67 9.19 -26.42
N LYS A 238 -20.93 8.92 -26.07
CA LYS A 238 -21.32 7.70 -25.36
C LYS A 238 -20.98 6.43 -26.14
N GLY A 239 -21.17 6.45 -27.45
CA GLY A 239 -20.79 5.35 -28.34
C GLY A 239 -19.29 5.06 -28.29
N PHE A 240 -18.47 6.10 -28.22
CA PHE A 240 -17.02 6.00 -28.12
C PHE A 240 -16.58 5.37 -26.79
N PHE A 241 -17.12 5.85 -25.65
CA PHE A 241 -16.85 5.27 -24.33
C PHE A 241 -17.27 3.79 -24.24
N ASN A 242 -18.45 3.45 -24.77
CA ASN A 242 -18.92 2.06 -24.79
C ASN A 242 -18.03 1.15 -25.64
N ALA A 243 -17.51 1.65 -26.76
CA ALA A 243 -16.59 0.90 -27.61
C ALA A 243 -15.28 0.60 -26.87
N LEU A 244 -14.66 1.60 -26.24
CA LEU A 244 -13.44 1.37 -25.44
C LEU A 244 -13.70 0.40 -24.28
N PHE A 245 -14.81 0.59 -23.56
CA PHE A 245 -15.19 -0.30 -22.46
C PHE A 245 -15.33 -1.75 -22.92
N LYS A 246 -15.97 -1.98 -24.07
CA LYS A 246 -16.14 -3.31 -24.66
C LYS A 246 -14.79 -3.96 -24.93
N GLU A 247 -13.84 -3.21 -25.48
CA GLU A 247 -12.49 -3.70 -25.75
C GLU A 247 -11.69 -4.00 -24.47
N ILE A 248 -11.70 -3.09 -23.48
CA ILE A 248 -11.04 -3.30 -22.19
C ILE A 248 -11.58 -4.56 -21.51
N LYS A 249 -12.90 -4.76 -21.54
CA LYS A 249 -13.56 -5.96 -21.02
C LYS A 249 -13.14 -7.22 -21.77
N ALA A 250 -13.09 -7.17 -23.11
CA ALA A 250 -12.68 -8.31 -23.93
C ALA A 250 -11.22 -8.72 -23.62
N LYS A 251 -10.34 -7.74 -23.38
CA LYS A 251 -8.93 -7.95 -23.04
C LYS A 251 -8.68 -8.21 -21.56
N LYS A 252 -9.71 -8.15 -20.70
CA LYS A 252 -9.61 -8.25 -19.24
C LYS A 252 -8.61 -7.25 -18.63
N ALA A 253 -8.42 -6.10 -19.27
CA ALA A 253 -7.42 -5.10 -18.90
C ALA A 253 -7.99 -4.03 -17.94
N PHE A 254 -8.77 -4.45 -16.95
CA PHE A 254 -9.53 -3.53 -16.09
C PHE A 254 -8.65 -2.62 -15.23
N ASP A 255 -7.43 -3.07 -14.90
CA ASP A 255 -6.45 -2.28 -14.13
C ASP A 255 -6.01 -1.01 -14.87
N HIS A 256 -6.16 -0.99 -16.21
CA HIS A 256 -5.85 0.17 -17.04
C HIS A 256 -7.07 1.06 -17.29
N PHE A 257 -8.27 0.60 -16.92
CA PHE A 257 -9.52 1.30 -17.20
C PHE A 257 -9.57 2.68 -16.54
N GLU A 258 -9.14 2.82 -15.29
CA GLU A 258 -9.21 4.12 -14.60
C GLU A 258 -8.33 5.18 -15.27
N LYS A 259 -7.09 4.82 -15.62
CA LYS A 259 -6.16 5.72 -16.33
C LYS A 259 -6.64 6.05 -17.75
N LEU A 260 -7.13 5.04 -18.48
CA LEU A 260 -7.67 5.23 -19.83
C LEU A 260 -8.96 6.05 -19.81
N SER A 261 -9.80 5.86 -18.81
CA SER A 261 -11.06 6.60 -18.64
C SER A 261 -10.83 8.06 -18.28
N ALA A 262 -9.83 8.34 -17.42
CA ALA A 262 -9.40 9.71 -17.13
C ALA A 262 -8.91 10.41 -18.41
N GLY A 263 -8.02 9.75 -19.16
CA GLY A 263 -7.57 10.24 -20.46
C GLY A 263 -8.71 10.47 -21.45
N LEU A 264 -9.67 9.53 -21.52
CA LEU A 264 -10.83 9.66 -22.40
C LEU A 264 -11.71 10.87 -22.07
N LYS A 265 -11.91 11.18 -20.78
CA LYS A 265 -12.68 12.38 -20.40
C LYS A 265 -11.99 13.65 -20.88
N SER A 266 -10.67 13.73 -20.72
CA SER A 266 -9.87 14.85 -21.28
C SER A 266 -10.00 14.92 -22.79
N ILE A 267 -9.79 13.79 -23.48
CA ILE A 267 -9.94 13.69 -24.93
C ILE A 267 -11.32 14.18 -25.36
N TYR A 268 -12.39 13.77 -24.67
CA TYR A 268 -13.75 14.17 -25.02
C TYR A 268 -13.95 15.69 -24.86
N VAL A 269 -13.56 16.28 -23.72
CA VAL A 269 -13.64 17.72 -23.46
C VAL A 269 -12.83 18.52 -24.49
N GLU A 270 -11.60 18.11 -24.77
CA GLU A 270 -10.77 18.77 -25.78
C GLU A 270 -11.34 18.60 -27.19
N SER A 271 -11.93 17.44 -27.49
CA SER A 271 -12.56 17.20 -28.78
C SER A 271 -13.79 18.07 -28.99
N LEU A 272 -14.58 18.32 -27.92
CA LEU A 272 -15.71 19.24 -27.97
C LEU A 272 -15.25 20.68 -28.22
N ASN A 273 -14.17 21.13 -27.57
CA ASN A 273 -13.60 22.45 -27.85
C ASN A 273 -13.20 22.61 -29.31
N VAL A 274 -12.44 21.64 -29.87
CA VAL A 274 -12.07 21.67 -31.29
C VAL A 274 -13.31 21.63 -32.19
N LEU A 275 -14.30 20.78 -31.86
CA LEU A 275 -15.54 20.66 -32.62
C LEU A 275 -16.26 21.99 -32.74
N PHE A 276 -16.47 22.71 -31.63
CA PHE A 276 -17.21 23.98 -31.62
C PHE A 276 -16.40 25.13 -32.23
N GLN A 277 -15.07 25.11 -32.12
CA GLN A 277 -14.22 26.04 -32.86
C GLN A 277 -14.34 25.84 -34.39
N GLU A 278 -14.35 24.59 -34.86
CA GLU A 278 -14.56 24.27 -36.28
C GLU A 278 -15.99 24.57 -36.74
N PHE A 279 -16.98 24.42 -35.84
CA PHE A 279 -18.38 24.75 -36.11
C PHE A 279 -18.58 26.25 -36.39
N ASN A 280 -17.87 27.12 -35.64
CA ASN A 280 -18.04 28.58 -35.74
C ASN A 280 -17.20 29.24 -36.83
N LYS A 281 -16.38 28.48 -37.60
CA LYS A 281 -15.64 29.06 -38.72
C LYS A 281 -16.61 29.49 -39.82
N PRO A 282 -16.41 30.67 -40.44
CA PRO A 282 -17.24 31.11 -41.55
C PRO A 282 -17.13 30.10 -42.70
N LYS A 283 -18.26 29.50 -43.08
CA LYS A 283 -18.34 28.55 -44.20
C LYS A 283 -18.99 29.23 -45.40
N GLY A 284 -18.61 28.80 -46.60
CA GLY A 284 -19.32 29.20 -47.81
C GLY A 284 -20.75 28.66 -47.80
N ASP A 285 -21.65 29.28 -48.58
CA ASP A 285 -23.11 29.05 -48.66
C ASP A 285 -23.58 27.60 -48.92
N LYS A 286 -22.70 26.58 -48.91
CA LYS A 286 -23.01 25.19 -49.26
C LYS A 286 -22.77 24.14 -48.16
N ASP A 287 -22.25 24.52 -47.00
CA ASP A 287 -21.98 23.59 -45.91
C ASP A 287 -23.00 23.73 -44.77
N GLU A 288 -24.26 23.35 -45.02
CA GLU A 288 -25.22 23.14 -43.93
C GLU A 288 -24.71 21.99 -43.04
N GLN A 289 -24.32 22.31 -41.82
CA GLN A 289 -23.90 21.30 -40.86
C GLN A 289 -25.12 20.59 -40.29
N THR A 290 -25.32 19.32 -40.62
CA THR A 290 -26.36 18.49 -39.98
C THR A 290 -25.85 17.81 -38.71
N PRO A 291 -26.73 17.33 -37.81
CA PRO A 291 -26.35 16.53 -36.64
C PRO A 291 -25.45 15.31 -36.96
N GLU A 292 -25.65 14.68 -38.12
CA GLU A 292 -24.84 13.55 -38.61
C GLU A 292 -23.42 13.98 -38.99
N SER A 293 -23.29 15.10 -39.71
CA SER A 293 -22.00 15.64 -40.12
C SER A 293 -21.14 16.01 -38.89
N LEU A 294 -21.79 16.56 -37.87
CA LEU A 294 -21.17 16.98 -36.63
C LEU A 294 -20.74 15.78 -35.77
N SER A 295 -21.56 14.72 -35.76
CA SER A 295 -21.21 13.44 -35.14
C SER A 295 -20.01 12.77 -35.80
N ALA A 296 -19.94 12.80 -37.13
CA ALA A 296 -18.81 12.24 -37.88
C ALA A 296 -17.51 13.02 -37.60
N LEU A 297 -17.59 14.35 -37.58
CA LEU A 297 -16.46 15.23 -37.26
C LEU A 297 -15.95 14.98 -35.83
N LEU A 298 -16.84 14.97 -34.84
CA LEU A 298 -16.49 14.68 -33.45
C LEU A 298 -15.80 13.32 -33.31
N ARG A 299 -16.33 12.28 -33.98
CA ARG A 299 -15.71 10.94 -33.97
C ARG A 299 -14.29 10.98 -34.54
N GLY A 300 -14.07 11.71 -35.64
CA GLY A 300 -12.74 11.88 -36.23
C GLY A 300 -11.75 12.56 -35.28
N ILE A 301 -12.15 13.67 -34.66
CA ILE A 301 -11.34 14.40 -33.68
C ILE A 301 -10.97 13.50 -32.49
N MET A 302 -11.96 12.78 -31.93
CA MET A 302 -11.75 11.89 -30.78
C MET A 302 -10.79 10.74 -31.11
N LEU A 303 -10.87 10.15 -32.31
CA LEU A 303 -9.96 9.08 -32.74
C LEU A 303 -8.51 9.57 -32.87
N ASN A 304 -8.32 10.75 -33.44
CA ASN A 304 -6.98 11.34 -33.58
C ASN A 304 -6.37 11.62 -32.21
N LYS A 305 -7.09 12.32 -31.33
CA LYS A 305 -6.64 12.61 -29.97
C LYS A 305 -6.40 11.36 -29.12
N LEU A 306 -7.22 10.32 -29.28
CA LEU A 306 -6.96 9.05 -28.61
C LEU A 306 -5.67 8.39 -29.11
N THR A 307 -5.41 8.45 -30.41
CA THR A 307 -4.17 7.91 -31.00
C THR A 307 -2.94 8.63 -30.44
N ASP A 308 -2.98 9.96 -30.36
CA ASP A 308 -1.90 10.77 -29.79
C ASP A 308 -1.69 10.46 -28.30
N TYR A 309 -2.78 10.35 -27.54
CA TYR A 309 -2.74 10.01 -26.12
C TYR A 309 -2.13 8.61 -25.88
N VAL A 310 -2.52 7.61 -26.68
CA VAL A 310 -1.96 6.25 -26.60
C VAL A 310 -0.48 6.24 -26.99
N ALA A 311 -0.08 7.00 -28.02
CA ALA A 311 1.33 7.13 -28.40
C ALA A 311 2.16 7.74 -27.27
N THR A 312 1.62 8.75 -26.57
CA THR A 312 2.25 9.38 -25.42
C THR A 312 2.45 8.37 -24.28
N LEU A 313 1.41 7.61 -23.92
CA LEU A 313 1.50 6.56 -22.89
C LEU A 313 2.54 5.48 -23.25
N SER A 314 2.60 5.06 -24.51
CA SER A 314 3.58 4.09 -24.98
C SER A 314 5.02 4.61 -24.87
N SER A 315 5.23 5.91 -25.16
CA SER A 315 6.53 6.56 -25.02
C SER A 315 6.97 6.68 -23.55
N GLU A 316 6.03 7.02 -22.64
CA GLU A 316 6.30 7.10 -21.20
C GLU A 316 6.62 5.73 -20.59
N GLU A 317 5.92 4.69 -21.01
CA GLU A 317 6.17 3.32 -20.55
C GLU A 317 7.55 2.83 -21.04
N SER A 318 7.91 3.15 -22.28
CA SER A 318 9.24 2.88 -22.84
C SER A 318 10.34 3.61 -22.07
N ALA A 319 10.13 4.90 -21.75
CA ALA A 319 11.06 5.69 -20.94
C ALA A 319 11.21 5.13 -19.51
N ARG A 320 10.10 4.66 -18.90
CA ARG A 320 10.12 4.04 -17.57
C ARG A 320 10.88 2.72 -17.55
N LEU A 321 10.70 1.88 -18.58
CA LEU A 321 11.45 0.64 -18.75
C LEU A 321 12.94 0.92 -18.94
N GLN A 322 13.31 1.92 -19.74
CA GLN A 322 14.70 2.34 -19.92
C GLN A 322 15.31 2.85 -18.61
N LEU A 323 14.57 3.66 -17.84
CA LEU A 323 15.03 4.13 -16.53
C LEU A 323 15.23 2.96 -15.54
N ALA A 324 14.33 1.98 -15.53
CA ALA A 324 14.44 0.78 -14.70
C ALA A 324 15.63 -0.09 -15.10
N GLN A 325 15.88 -0.26 -16.40
CA GLN A 325 17.07 -0.96 -16.91
C GLN A 325 18.37 -0.23 -16.54
N ASN A 326 18.40 1.10 -16.71
CA ASN A 326 19.53 1.92 -16.30
C ASN A 326 19.79 1.81 -14.79
N TYR A 327 18.74 1.82 -13.98
CA TYR A 327 18.84 1.62 -12.54
C TYR A 327 19.38 0.23 -12.18
N MET A 328 18.91 -0.84 -12.84
CA MET A 328 19.40 -2.20 -12.61
C MET A 328 20.87 -2.36 -13.03
N ALA A 329 21.28 -1.79 -14.16
CA ALA A 329 22.67 -1.80 -14.62
C ALA A 329 23.58 -1.01 -13.67
N ALA A 330 23.13 0.15 -13.19
CA ALA A 330 23.85 0.94 -12.19
C ALA A 330 23.98 0.18 -10.85
N LYS A 331 22.90 -0.50 -10.42
CA LYS A 331 22.89 -1.36 -9.23
C LYS A 331 23.91 -2.50 -9.36
N GLU A 332 23.92 -3.22 -10.49
CA GLU A 332 24.86 -4.32 -10.73
C GLU A 332 26.31 -3.85 -10.76
N THR A 333 26.58 -2.71 -11.41
CA THR A 333 27.91 -2.08 -11.44
C THR A 333 28.38 -1.67 -10.05
N PHE A 334 27.50 -1.07 -9.25
CA PHE A 334 27.78 -0.71 -7.86
C PHE A 334 28.10 -1.96 -7.03
N PHE A 335 27.30 -3.02 -7.12
CA PHE A 335 27.58 -4.27 -6.39
C PHE A 335 28.91 -4.88 -6.82
N LYS A 336 29.19 -4.99 -8.12
CA LYS A 336 30.44 -5.57 -8.64
C LYS A 336 31.67 -4.81 -8.17
N ASN A 337 31.64 -3.47 -8.23
CA ASN A 337 32.76 -2.63 -7.81
C ASN A 337 33.01 -2.68 -6.30
N ASN A 338 31.95 -2.71 -5.48
CA ASN A 338 32.09 -2.78 -4.03
C ASN A 338 32.46 -4.19 -3.54
N LEU A 339 31.99 -5.25 -4.23
CA LEU A 339 32.36 -6.63 -3.91
C LEU A 339 33.85 -6.87 -4.15
N ASN A 340 34.39 -6.38 -5.28
CA ASN A 340 35.82 -6.48 -5.58
C ASN A 340 36.67 -5.74 -4.54
N LEU A 341 36.25 -4.53 -4.14
CA LEU A 341 36.93 -3.77 -3.08
C LEU A 341 36.93 -4.52 -1.75
N LEU A 342 35.82 -5.17 -1.39
CA LEU A 342 35.73 -6.01 -0.19
C LEU A 342 36.65 -7.23 -0.30
N TYR A 343 36.65 -7.94 -1.43
CA TYR A 343 37.52 -9.10 -1.65
C TYR A 343 39.00 -8.73 -1.57
N ASP A 344 39.42 -7.62 -2.17
CA ASP A 344 40.80 -7.15 -2.11
C ASP A 344 41.22 -6.77 -0.69
N ASN A 345 40.32 -6.12 0.06
CA ASN A 345 40.56 -5.80 1.46
C ASN A 345 40.64 -7.06 2.33
N PHE A 346 39.77 -8.05 2.13
CA PHE A 346 39.84 -9.34 2.84
C PHE A 346 41.11 -10.11 2.51
N ARG A 347 41.54 -10.09 1.25
CA ARG A 347 42.79 -10.73 0.83
C ARG A 347 43.99 -10.09 1.55
N LYS A 348 44.08 -8.76 1.56
CA LYS A 348 45.15 -8.03 2.28
C LYS A 348 45.15 -8.33 3.77
N MET A 349 43.97 -8.35 4.41
CA MET A 349 43.84 -8.71 5.82
C MET A 349 44.32 -10.14 6.09
N LYS A 350 44.03 -11.10 5.19
CA LYS A 350 44.48 -12.49 5.31
C LYS A 350 46.01 -12.63 5.18
N GLU A 351 46.60 -11.90 4.24
CA GLU A 351 48.05 -11.88 4.01
C GLU A 351 48.79 -11.26 5.21
N GLU A 352 48.30 -10.14 5.75
CA GLU A 352 48.85 -9.52 6.97
C GLU A 352 48.70 -10.42 8.20
N ALA A 353 47.54 -11.08 8.39
CA ALA A 353 47.35 -12.01 9.49
C ALA A 353 48.30 -13.22 9.42
N ALA A 354 48.60 -13.71 8.23
CA ALA A 354 49.57 -14.78 8.03
C ALA A 354 51.00 -14.31 8.38
N GLU A 355 51.35 -13.06 8.06
CA GLU A 355 52.65 -12.49 8.40
C GLU A 355 52.81 -12.28 9.92
N ILE A 356 51.76 -11.77 10.59
CA ILE A 356 51.75 -11.66 12.06
C ILE A 356 51.93 -13.03 12.72
N ARG A 357 51.31 -14.10 12.20
CA ARG A 357 51.51 -15.46 12.73
C ARG A 357 52.95 -15.93 12.62
N LYS A 358 53.61 -15.70 11.48
CA LYS A 358 55.03 -16.04 11.31
C LYS A 358 55.90 -15.30 12.31
N GLN A 359 55.63 -14.00 12.51
CA GLN A 359 56.37 -13.20 13.49
C GLN A 359 56.18 -13.74 14.92
N ILE A 360 54.95 -14.11 15.30
CA ILE A 360 54.66 -14.74 16.60
C ILE A 360 55.40 -16.07 16.76
N GLU A 361 55.44 -16.90 15.71
CA GLU A 361 56.13 -18.20 15.73
C GLU A 361 57.65 -18.04 15.93
N VAL A 362 58.26 -17.06 15.27
CA VAL A 362 59.67 -16.68 15.47
C VAL A 362 59.91 -16.23 16.91
N VAL A 363 59.07 -15.35 17.46
CA VAL A 363 59.20 -14.90 18.86
C VAL A 363 59.05 -16.07 19.84
N ASN A 364 58.09 -16.96 19.61
CA ASN A 364 57.87 -18.14 20.44
C ASN A 364 59.06 -19.09 20.42
N SER A 365 59.65 -19.36 19.25
CA SER A 365 60.82 -20.23 19.13
C SER A 365 62.05 -19.67 19.87
N ILE A 366 62.33 -18.38 19.73
CA ILE A 366 63.42 -17.70 20.45
C ILE A 366 63.17 -17.76 21.96
N THR A 367 61.94 -17.50 22.40
CA THR A 367 61.58 -17.52 23.82
C THR A 367 61.68 -18.92 24.43
N GLN A 368 61.26 -19.97 23.69
CA GLN A 368 61.42 -21.34 24.11
C GLN A 368 62.90 -21.74 24.23
N GLN A 369 63.75 -21.31 23.29
CA GLN A 369 65.17 -21.58 23.32
C GLN A 369 65.86 -20.90 24.52
N ASP A 370 65.56 -19.62 24.79
CA ASP A 370 66.10 -18.89 25.96
C ASP A 370 65.64 -19.54 27.28
N ARG A 371 64.34 -19.86 27.39
CA ARG A 371 63.80 -20.58 28.56
C ARG A 371 64.48 -21.92 28.78
N LYS A 372 64.69 -22.71 27.73
CA LYS A 372 65.35 -24.02 27.82
C LYS A 372 66.80 -23.89 28.28
N SER A 373 67.54 -22.90 27.75
CA SER A 373 68.93 -22.63 28.15
C SER A 373 69.01 -22.24 29.63
N LYS A 374 68.19 -21.28 30.06
CA LYS A 374 68.16 -20.80 31.46
C LYS A 374 67.66 -21.87 32.44
N TYR A 375 66.66 -22.67 32.04
CA TYR A 375 66.19 -23.81 32.85
C TYR A 375 67.28 -24.86 33.04
N ASN A 376 68.01 -25.22 31.99
CA ASN A 376 69.13 -26.15 32.09
C ASN A 376 70.22 -25.62 33.02
N HIS A 377 70.54 -24.31 32.92
CA HIS A 377 71.50 -23.66 33.82
C HIS A 377 71.02 -23.70 35.28
N LEU A 378 69.74 -23.41 35.54
CA LEU A 378 69.14 -23.51 36.87
C LEU A 378 69.25 -24.94 37.43
N LYS A 379 68.98 -25.94 36.59
CA LYS A 379 69.09 -27.36 36.95
C LYS A 379 70.51 -27.72 37.35
N GLU A 380 71.52 -27.30 36.56
CA GLU A 380 72.94 -27.50 36.88
C GLU A 380 73.34 -26.82 38.19
N LEU A 381 72.87 -25.60 38.45
CA LEU A 381 73.14 -24.88 39.69
C LEU A 381 72.52 -25.59 40.90
N ILE A 382 71.29 -26.09 40.77
CA ILE A 382 70.62 -26.87 41.83
C ILE A 382 71.36 -28.18 42.08
N GLU A 383 71.80 -28.89 41.04
CA GLU A 383 72.59 -30.12 41.19
C GLU A 383 73.95 -29.86 41.85
N LYS A 384 74.64 -28.78 41.48
CA LYS A 384 75.89 -28.34 42.13
C LYS A 384 75.65 -28.02 43.61
N ARG A 385 74.61 -27.23 43.91
CA ARG A 385 74.20 -26.90 45.29
C ARG A 385 73.93 -28.17 46.11
N ASN A 386 73.18 -29.12 45.56
CA ASN A 386 72.84 -30.37 46.25
C ASN A 386 74.09 -31.23 46.51
N LYS A 387 75.01 -31.34 45.55
CA LYS A 387 76.29 -32.05 45.74
C LYS A 387 77.14 -31.41 46.83
N VAL A 388 77.26 -30.08 46.83
CA VAL A 388 78.02 -29.34 47.85
C VAL A 388 77.38 -29.49 49.23
N LEU A 389 76.05 -29.39 49.34
CA LEU A 389 75.34 -29.63 50.59
C LEU A 389 75.56 -31.04 51.11
N HIS A 390 75.44 -32.05 50.25
CA HIS A 390 75.63 -33.45 50.66
C HIS A 390 77.05 -33.70 51.15
N ASN A 391 78.06 -33.13 50.48
CA ASN A 391 79.46 -33.22 50.89
C ASN A 391 79.76 -32.47 52.21
N LEU A 392 79.15 -31.31 52.44
CA LEU A 392 79.36 -30.53 53.66
C LEU A 392 78.64 -31.12 54.87
N ILE A 393 77.47 -31.74 54.66
CA ILE A 393 76.72 -32.48 55.69
C ILE A 393 77.52 -33.71 56.15
N ASN A 394 78.14 -34.44 55.21
CA ASN A 394 78.92 -35.64 55.53
C ASN A 394 80.29 -35.36 56.17
N LYS A 395 80.79 -34.12 56.14
CA LYS A 395 82.14 -33.73 56.62
C LYS A 395 82.17 -32.89 57.90
N SER A 396 81.11 -32.88 58.71
CA SER A 396 81.05 -32.13 59.99
C SER A 396 81.43 -30.64 59.86
N SER A 397 81.12 -30.02 58.71
CA SER A 397 81.53 -28.65 58.42
C SER A 397 80.76 -27.63 59.28
N SER A 398 81.40 -26.51 59.66
CA SER A 398 80.77 -25.51 60.54
C SER A 398 79.47 -24.96 59.94
N LYS A 399 78.45 -24.73 60.78
CA LYS A 399 77.15 -24.15 60.37
C LYS A 399 77.30 -22.85 59.57
N ASN A 400 78.32 -22.04 59.87
CA ASN A 400 78.56 -20.77 59.19
C ASN A 400 79.05 -20.96 57.75
N THR A 401 79.89 -21.97 57.49
CA THR A 401 80.37 -22.28 56.13
C THR A 401 79.24 -22.77 55.23
N ILE A 402 78.36 -23.63 55.77
CA ILE A 402 77.17 -24.12 55.05
C ILE A 402 76.21 -22.96 54.73
N ARG A 403 75.99 -22.06 55.70
CA ARG A 403 75.09 -20.91 55.56
C ARG A 403 75.58 -19.91 54.50
N ASN A 404 76.89 -19.63 54.47
CA ASN A 404 77.46 -18.69 53.50
C ASN A 404 77.40 -19.25 52.07
N ASN A 405 77.73 -20.53 51.87
CA ASN A 405 77.61 -21.16 50.56
C ASN A 405 76.15 -21.22 50.07
N LEU A 406 75.19 -21.52 50.98
CA LEU A 406 73.77 -21.48 50.66
C LEU A 406 73.28 -20.09 50.24
N LYS A 407 73.76 -19.03 50.92
CA LYS A 407 73.42 -17.65 50.55
C LYS A 407 73.92 -17.31 49.14
N VAL A 408 75.14 -17.69 48.79
CA VAL A 408 75.71 -17.45 47.45
C VAL A 408 74.89 -18.18 46.38
N PHE A 409 74.59 -19.48 46.59
CA PHE A 409 73.78 -20.23 45.62
C PHE A 409 72.34 -19.71 45.50
N ASN A 410 71.70 -19.33 46.59
CA ASN A 410 70.34 -18.78 46.54
C ASN A 410 70.32 -17.44 45.80
N ALA A 411 71.29 -16.56 46.05
CA ALA A 411 71.40 -15.29 45.32
C ALA A 411 71.64 -15.50 43.82
N GLU A 412 72.41 -16.53 43.45
CA GLU A 412 72.66 -16.88 42.04
C GLU A 412 71.41 -17.50 41.37
N ILE A 413 70.66 -18.34 42.09
CA ILE A 413 69.37 -18.88 41.65
C ILE A 413 68.34 -17.75 41.47
N GLU A 414 68.23 -16.83 42.44
CA GLU A 414 67.33 -15.66 42.36
C GLU A 414 67.69 -14.79 41.14
N ARG A 415 68.98 -14.53 40.89
CA ARG A 415 69.41 -13.78 39.71
C ARG A 415 69.01 -14.45 38.39
N VAL A 416 69.08 -15.78 38.30
CA VAL A 416 68.64 -16.53 37.10
C VAL A 416 67.11 -16.50 36.95
N LEU A 417 66.35 -16.56 38.05
CA LEU A 417 64.89 -16.44 38.05
C LEU A 417 64.43 -15.03 37.65
N ASP A 418 65.08 -13.99 38.15
CA ASP A 418 64.80 -12.60 37.75
C ASP A 418 65.09 -12.39 36.26
N GLY A 419 66.21 -12.93 35.76
CA GLY A 419 66.53 -12.92 34.34
C GLY A 419 65.57 -13.74 33.45
N LEU A 420 64.83 -14.70 34.01
CA LEU A 420 63.75 -15.41 33.32
C LEU A 420 62.48 -14.55 33.27
N ASN A 421 62.11 -13.92 34.38
CA ASN A 421 60.94 -13.02 34.44
C ASN A 421 61.11 -11.82 33.50
N GLU A 422 62.29 -11.21 33.45
CA GLU A 422 62.55 -10.09 32.55
C GLU A 422 62.51 -10.49 31.06
N SER A 423 63.00 -11.69 30.72
CA SER A 423 62.85 -12.23 29.35
C SER A 423 61.38 -12.46 28.99
N ILE A 424 60.57 -12.95 29.94
CA ILE A 424 59.14 -13.15 29.74
C ILE A 424 58.42 -11.81 29.55
N SER A 425 58.69 -10.81 30.40
CA SER A 425 58.12 -9.46 30.26
C SER A 425 58.50 -8.84 28.92
N ARG A 426 59.77 -8.90 28.50
CA ARG A 426 60.20 -8.37 27.19
C ARG A 426 59.55 -9.09 26.00
N ALA A 427 59.32 -10.40 26.12
CA ALA A 427 58.61 -11.17 25.09
C ALA A 427 57.12 -10.79 25.04
N VAL A 428 56.48 -10.60 26.20
CA VAL A 428 55.09 -10.13 26.29
C VAL A 428 54.96 -8.71 25.73
N ASP A 429 55.83 -7.78 26.11
CA ASP A 429 55.80 -6.39 25.62
C ASP A 429 56.07 -6.32 24.12
N ARG A 430 57.02 -7.11 23.58
CA ARG A 430 57.23 -7.20 22.13
C ARG A 430 56.00 -7.78 21.42
N THR A 431 55.40 -8.83 21.97
CA THR A 431 54.19 -9.44 21.41
C THR A 431 53.03 -8.44 21.42
N LEU A 432 52.84 -7.69 22.50
CA LEU A 432 51.84 -6.63 22.60
C LEU A 432 52.13 -5.48 21.62
N SER A 433 53.40 -5.10 21.43
CA SER A 433 53.80 -4.07 20.46
C SER A 433 53.61 -4.49 19.00
N LEU A 434 53.82 -5.78 18.69
CA LEU A 434 53.62 -6.37 17.36
C LEU A 434 52.13 -6.59 17.07
N LEU A 435 51.35 -6.91 18.10
CA LEU A 435 49.89 -7.06 18.01
C LEU A 435 49.13 -5.73 17.91
N ASN A 436 49.83 -4.59 17.89
CA ASN A 436 49.32 -3.20 17.81
C ASN A 436 47.85 -3.11 17.37
N ILE A 437 46.95 -3.26 18.35
CA ILE A 437 45.51 -3.53 18.18
C ILE A 437 44.80 -2.37 17.44
N ASN A 438 45.44 -1.21 17.38
CA ASN A 438 44.95 0.00 16.72
C ASN A 438 44.74 -0.19 15.20
N SER A 439 45.56 -0.97 14.50
CA SER A 439 45.40 -1.11 13.03
C SER A 439 44.23 -2.01 12.62
N GLY A 440 43.91 -3.02 13.44
CA GLY A 440 42.77 -3.91 13.22
C GLY A 440 41.43 -3.27 13.59
N GLN A 441 41.41 -2.49 14.68
CA GLN A 441 40.23 -1.80 15.17
C GLN A 441 39.82 -0.64 14.24
N ASP A 442 40.77 0.21 13.82
CA ASP A 442 40.49 1.31 12.89
C ASP A 442 39.96 0.80 11.54
N ARG A 443 40.50 -0.33 11.06
CA ARG A 443 40.07 -0.95 9.79
C ARG A 443 38.74 -1.68 9.93
N TRP A 444 38.46 -2.32 11.06
CA TRP A 444 37.13 -2.88 11.34
C TRP A 444 36.09 -1.76 11.42
N GLU A 445 36.40 -0.63 12.05
CA GLU A 445 35.53 0.54 12.08
C GLU A 445 35.32 1.16 10.69
N GLN A 446 36.33 1.13 9.83
CA GLN A 446 36.20 1.55 8.42
C GLN A 446 35.30 0.60 7.63
N LEU A 447 35.48 -0.72 7.78
CA LEU A 447 34.64 -1.75 7.17
C LEU A 447 33.19 -1.66 7.67
N ASN A 448 33.00 -1.47 8.98
CA ASN A 448 31.68 -1.36 9.59
C ASN A 448 30.97 -0.06 9.14
N ARG A 449 31.69 1.05 8.98
CA ARG A 449 31.16 2.28 8.35
C ARG A 449 30.73 2.05 6.91
N HIS A 450 31.52 1.32 6.11
CA HIS A 450 31.14 0.96 4.73
C HIS A 450 29.90 0.06 4.69
N LEU A 451 29.83 -0.94 5.58
CA LEU A 451 28.66 -1.83 5.69
C LEU A 451 27.41 -1.09 6.17
N GLN A 452 27.55 -0.14 7.10
CA GLN A 452 26.46 0.73 7.53
C GLN A 452 25.99 1.64 6.39
N HIS A 453 26.92 2.23 5.62
CA HIS A 453 26.59 3.04 4.45
C HIS A 453 25.83 2.22 3.40
N ILE A 454 26.29 1.00 3.09
CA ILE A 454 25.58 0.08 2.17
C ILE A 454 24.19 -0.28 2.71
N SER A 455 24.04 -0.55 4.02
CA SER A 455 22.74 -0.84 4.63
C SER A 455 21.78 0.35 4.62
N SER A 456 22.30 1.58 4.71
CA SER A 456 21.51 2.81 4.69
C SER A 456 20.92 3.14 3.31
N LEU A 457 21.47 2.56 2.24
CA LEU A 457 21.03 2.81 0.86
C LEU A 457 19.77 2.02 0.45
N LYS A 458 19.04 1.33 1.35
CA LYS A 458 17.82 0.54 1.06
C LYS A 458 17.98 -0.57 0.00
N LEU A 459 19.22 -1.01 -0.30
CA LEU A 459 19.51 -1.90 -1.44
C LEU A 459 19.75 -3.38 -1.08
N LEU A 460 19.95 -3.70 0.20
CA LEU A 460 20.05 -5.08 0.71
C LEU A 460 18.92 -5.34 1.70
N SER A 461 18.32 -6.52 1.63
CA SER A 461 17.39 -6.93 2.68
C SER A 461 18.15 -7.13 3.99
N ASP A 462 17.54 -6.81 5.15
CA ASP A 462 18.14 -6.99 6.47
C ASP A 462 18.68 -8.43 6.69
N ARG A 463 18.07 -9.40 6.00
CA ARG A 463 18.45 -10.81 6.02
C ARG A 463 19.80 -11.07 5.34
N GLU A 464 20.07 -10.43 4.21
CA GLU A 464 21.36 -10.54 3.49
C GLU A 464 22.49 -9.86 4.26
N ALA A 465 22.24 -8.66 4.80
CA ALA A 465 23.19 -7.95 5.64
C ALA A 465 23.54 -8.75 6.92
N LYS A 466 22.56 -9.41 7.54
CA LYS A 466 22.76 -10.26 8.72
C LYS A 466 23.53 -11.54 8.40
N THR A 467 23.35 -12.11 7.20
CA THR A 467 24.05 -13.32 6.76
C THR A 467 25.53 -13.04 6.51
N ILE A 468 25.84 -11.92 5.86
CA ILE A 468 27.23 -11.46 5.65
C ILE A 468 27.89 -11.12 6.99
N ARG A 469 27.22 -10.41 7.90
CA ARG A 469 27.74 -10.14 9.25
C ARG A 469 28.04 -11.43 10.02
N LYS A 470 27.17 -12.43 9.90
CA LYS A 470 27.33 -13.72 10.59
C LYS A 470 28.52 -14.51 10.02
N SER A 471 28.68 -14.60 8.70
CA SER A 471 29.85 -15.30 8.12
C SER A 471 31.16 -14.61 8.49
N LEU A 472 31.17 -13.28 8.55
CA LEU A 472 32.34 -12.50 8.98
C LEU A 472 32.67 -12.69 10.46
N TRP A 473 31.66 -12.88 11.32
CA TRP A 473 31.86 -13.18 12.74
C TRP A 473 32.34 -14.62 12.95
N ASP A 474 31.76 -15.59 12.24
CA ASP A 474 32.12 -17.00 12.35
C ASP A 474 33.55 -17.25 11.81
N ASP A 475 33.98 -16.56 10.74
CA ASP A 475 35.35 -16.65 10.22
C ASP A 475 36.40 -15.91 11.07
N SER A 476 36.01 -14.88 11.84
CA SER A 476 36.90 -14.22 12.81
C SER A 476 36.95 -14.92 14.17
N ALA A 477 35.89 -15.66 14.53
CA ALA A 477 35.81 -16.46 15.77
C ALA A 477 36.68 -17.72 15.74
N ILE A 478 37.08 -18.23 14.56
CA ILE A 478 37.94 -19.43 14.45
C ILE A 478 39.38 -19.19 14.94
N HIS A 479 39.79 -17.96 15.29
CA HIS A 479 41.18 -17.67 15.66
C HIS A 479 41.42 -16.87 16.95
N LEU A 480 40.45 -16.78 17.85
CA LEU A 480 40.66 -16.20 19.19
C LEU A 480 40.48 -17.18 20.37
N THR A 481 40.29 -18.48 20.12
CA THR A 481 40.39 -19.51 21.18
C THR A 481 41.82 -20.04 21.26
N GLY A 482 42.72 -19.19 21.76
CA GLY A 482 44.13 -19.50 22.01
C GLY A 482 44.65 -18.91 23.30
N THR A 483 43.77 -18.56 24.26
CA THR A 483 44.18 -18.18 25.62
C THR A 483 44.08 -19.41 26.52
N SER A 484 45.20 -20.10 26.68
CA SER A 484 45.39 -21.05 27.76
C SER A 484 45.19 -20.34 29.11
N GLN A 485 44.22 -20.84 29.86
CA GLN A 485 44.00 -20.73 31.30
C GLN A 485 45.08 -19.95 32.10
N ILE A 486 44.73 -18.74 32.55
CA ILE A 486 45.24 -18.18 33.80
C ILE A 486 44.12 -18.34 34.83
N LYS A 487 44.23 -19.37 35.67
CA LYS A 487 43.41 -19.52 36.88
C LYS A 487 43.79 -18.41 37.86
N ILE A 488 42.88 -17.47 38.11
CA ILE A 488 42.88 -16.69 39.36
C ILE A 488 41.74 -17.26 40.20
N ALA A 489 42.11 -17.95 41.28
CA ALA A 489 41.18 -18.42 42.28
C ALA A 489 40.62 -17.25 43.08
N ARG A 490 39.29 -17.12 43.14
CA ARG A 490 38.58 -16.69 44.35
C ARG A 490 37.31 -17.52 44.47
N GLN A 491 37.25 -18.25 45.58
CA GLN A 491 36.08 -18.96 46.09
C GLN A 491 34.93 -17.97 46.30
N GLU A 492 33.73 -18.39 45.94
CA GLU A 492 32.53 -18.10 46.74
C GLU A 492 31.52 -19.21 46.48
N ASP A 493 31.28 -19.99 47.54
CA ASP A 493 30.25 -21.02 47.64
C ASP A 493 28.86 -20.38 47.69
N SER A 494 27.89 -20.98 46.99
CA SER A 494 26.50 -21.19 47.47
C SER A 494 25.75 -21.95 46.38
N PHE A 495 25.47 -23.24 46.60
CA PHE A 495 24.19 -23.73 47.13
C PHE A 495 22.99 -23.14 46.38
N ALA A 496 22.36 -23.95 45.53
CA ALA A 496 21.03 -24.57 45.82
C ALA A 496 19.98 -23.84 44.97
N VAL A 497 18.92 -24.43 44.44
CA VAL A 497 18.33 -25.77 44.53
C VAL A 497 17.36 -25.89 43.33
N LYS A 498 17.16 -27.14 42.89
CA LYS A 498 15.99 -27.77 42.25
C LYS A 498 14.87 -26.90 41.66
N ASP A 499 14.41 -27.27 40.46
CA ASP A 499 13.32 -28.23 40.26
C ASP A 499 13.38 -28.69 38.78
N GLU A 500 13.48 -29.99 38.47
CA GLU A 500 12.35 -30.95 38.42
C GLU A 500 11.20 -30.36 37.58
N SER A 501 10.75 -30.92 36.46
CA SER A 501 10.60 -32.33 36.10
C SER A 501 10.05 -32.43 34.66
N VAL A 502 10.60 -33.40 33.91
CA VAL A 502 9.88 -34.41 33.12
C VAL A 502 9.29 -34.00 31.76
N ASP A 503 10.03 -34.41 30.73
CA ASP A 503 9.58 -34.82 29.39
C ASP A 503 8.45 -35.87 29.43
N PHE A 504 7.65 -35.98 28.37
CA PHE A 504 7.38 -37.23 27.61
C PHE A 504 6.47 -36.83 26.43
N GLU A 505 6.97 -36.85 25.18
CA GLU A 505 6.83 -37.92 24.16
C GLU A 505 5.39 -38.08 23.61
N PHE A 506 5.09 -38.42 22.35
CA PHE A 506 5.69 -38.46 21.01
C PHE A 506 4.43 -38.60 20.08
N PRO A 507 4.53 -38.46 18.75
CA PRO A 507 3.39 -38.61 17.85
C PRO A 507 3.08 -40.11 17.66
N PHE A 508 1.84 -40.51 17.94
CA PHE A 508 0.97 -41.37 17.12
C PHE A 508 -0.40 -41.48 17.79
#